data_AF-A0A537XJN1-F1
#
_entry.id   AF-A0A537XJN1-F1
#
_cell.length_a   1.000
_cell.length_b   1.000
_cell.length_c   1.000
_cell.angle_alpha   90.00
_cell.angle_beta   90.00
_cell.angle_gamma   90.00
#
_symmetry.space_group_name_H-M   'P 1'
#
loop_
_entity.id
_entity.type
_entity.pdbx_description
1 polymer ?
#
loop_
_entity_poly.entity_id
_entity_poly.type
_entity_poly.pdbx_seq_one_letter_code
_entity_poly.pdbx_strand_id
1 'polypeptide(L)'
;MSQLSLSDLNACSKDDFVAALANIFEYSPWIAQRAAAARPFAGVKALFSAMKIAVDRAPSELRLALIKAHPDLANKTQRAAGLTAESNAEQNSVGLDRLSDAEYEAFERANNAYRSKFGFPYIVCVRRQTRDSILRDFERRLPNDAKTEMQTSLEEICRIAALRLDQSVASEDKLNVHGRLSTHVLDTHGGNPAAGIAVELTELSALGMSRVVTRTVTNWDGRTDQPLIGGRPVPIGRYELTFGVGKYFAERQVATSDPPFLDQIPLRFSVSEPEGHLHVPLLVTPWSYATYRGS
;
A
#
# COMPACT_ATOMS: atom_id res chain seq x y z
N MET A 1 -10.62 -8.07 -14.53
CA MET A 1 -12.03 -7.85 -14.90
C MET A 1 -12.14 -6.46 -15.51
N SER A 2 -13.00 -6.27 -16.50
CA SER A 2 -13.29 -4.93 -17.05
C SER A 2 -13.91 -4.06 -15.97
N GLN A 3 -13.46 -2.81 -15.86
CA GLN A 3 -14.09 -1.84 -14.95
C GLN A 3 -15.52 -1.55 -15.40
N LEU A 4 -16.41 -1.38 -14.43
CA LEU A 4 -17.79 -0.92 -14.66
C LEU A 4 -17.79 0.60 -14.82
N SER A 5 -18.47 1.11 -15.84
CA SER A 5 -18.62 2.57 -15.99
C SER A 5 -19.52 3.13 -14.90
N LEU A 6 -19.14 4.27 -14.30
CA LEU A 6 -20.01 4.99 -13.37
C LEU A 6 -21.34 5.40 -14.02
N SER A 7 -21.34 5.71 -15.31
CA SER A 7 -22.55 6.05 -16.06
C SER A 7 -23.52 4.87 -16.11
N ASP A 8 -23.02 3.65 -16.31
CA ASP A 8 -23.85 2.44 -16.29
C ASP A 8 -24.40 2.18 -14.89
N LEU A 9 -23.59 2.37 -13.85
CA LEU A 9 -24.04 2.28 -12.45
C LEU A 9 -25.13 3.30 -12.11
N ASN A 10 -25.06 4.50 -12.68
CA ASN A 10 -26.09 5.53 -12.50
C ASN A 10 -27.42 5.16 -13.19
N ALA A 11 -27.36 4.48 -14.34
CA ALA A 11 -28.54 4.16 -15.16
C ALA A 11 -29.18 2.79 -14.83
N CYS A 12 -28.42 1.85 -14.28
CA CYS A 12 -28.91 0.49 -14.01
C CYS A 12 -29.97 0.42 -12.90
N SER A 13 -30.66 -0.72 -12.83
CA SER A 13 -31.63 -0.99 -11.77
C SER A 13 -30.98 -0.94 -10.38
N LYS A 14 -31.79 -0.81 -9.33
CA LYS A 14 -31.26 -0.83 -7.95
C LYS A 14 -30.59 -2.17 -7.63
N ASP A 15 -31.13 -3.28 -8.12
CA ASP A 15 -30.61 -4.61 -7.83
C ASP A 15 -29.27 -4.85 -8.55
N ASP A 16 -29.16 -4.41 -9.80
CA ASP A 16 -27.91 -4.47 -10.56
C ASP A 16 -26.82 -3.59 -9.93
N PHE A 17 -27.18 -2.39 -9.45
CA PHE A 17 -26.24 -1.52 -8.73
C PHE A 17 -25.69 -2.17 -7.47
N VAL A 18 -26.55 -2.84 -6.70
CA VAL A 18 -26.16 -3.54 -5.47
C VAL A 18 -25.29 -4.75 -5.78
N ALA A 19 -25.66 -5.55 -6.79
CA ALA A 19 -24.88 -6.71 -7.22
C ALA A 19 -23.50 -6.31 -7.74
N ALA A 20 -23.43 -5.26 -8.55
CA ALA A 20 -22.19 -4.73 -9.11
C ALA A 20 -21.19 -4.23 -8.05
N LEU A 21 -21.70 -3.76 -6.90
CA LEU A 21 -20.89 -3.19 -5.81
C LEU A 21 -20.83 -4.09 -4.56
N ALA A 22 -21.31 -5.34 -4.67
CA ALA A 22 -21.44 -6.26 -3.54
C ALA A 22 -20.10 -6.55 -2.83
N ASN A 23 -18.99 -6.55 -3.58
CA ASN A 23 -17.66 -6.88 -3.06
C ASN A 23 -16.86 -5.65 -2.60
N ILE A 24 -17.42 -4.43 -2.69
CA ILE A 24 -16.72 -3.21 -2.23
C ILE A 24 -16.56 -3.20 -0.71
N PHE A 25 -17.61 -3.62 0.01
CA PHE A 25 -17.57 -3.84 1.45
C PHE A 25 -17.90 -5.31 1.73
N GLU A 26 -16.99 -5.99 2.40
CA GLU A 26 -17.06 -7.43 2.64
C GLU A 26 -18.41 -7.84 3.25
N TYR A 27 -19.12 -8.75 2.57
CA TYR A 27 -20.43 -9.29 2.96
C TYR A 27 -21.47 -8.24 3.41
N SER A 28 -21.42 -7.01 2.87
CA SER A 28 -22.20 -5.88 3.36
C SER A 28 -22.97 -5.12 2.26
N PRO A 29 -23.87 -5.80 1.51
CA PRO A 29 -24.59 -5.20 0.38
C PRO A 29 -25.52 -4.04 0.79
N TRP A 30 -25.89 -3.96 2.07
CA TRP A 30 -26.72 -2.89 2.62
C TRP A 30 -26.11 -1.49 2.43
N ILE A 31 -24.78 -1.39 2.30
CA ILE A 31 -24.08 -0.12 2.04
C ILE A 31 -24.41 0.36 0.62
N ALA A 32 -24.28 -0.51 -0.38
CA ALA A 32 -24.66 -0.21 -1.75
C ALA A 32 -26.17 0.07 -1.85
N GLN A 33 -27.02 -0.68 -1.14
CA GLN A 33 -28.48 -0.46 -1.12
C GLN A 33 -28.85 0.94 -0.62
N ARG A 34 -28.15 1.46 0.40
CA ARG A 34 -28.35 2.81 0.92
C ARG A 34 -27.78 3.87 -0.01
N ALA A 35 -26.58 3.64 -0.55
CA ALA A 35 -25.95 4.57 -1.49
C ALA A 35 -26.80 4.75 -2.78
N ALA A 36 -27.48 3.70 -3.25
CA ALA A 36 -28.31 3.74 -4.46
C ALA A 36 -29.37 4.84 -4.47
N ALA A 37 -29.83 5.30 -3.30
CA ALA A 37 -30.82 6.38 -3.16
C ALA A 37 -30.26 7.78 -3.45
N ALA A 38 -28.93 7.94 -3.47
CA ALA A 38 -28.24 9.19 -3.75
C ALA A 38 -27.82 9.34 -5.22
N ARG A 39 -28.21 8.40 -6.09
CA ARG A 39 -27.95 8.46 -7.53
C ARG A 39 -28.76 9.57 -8.21
N PRO A 40 -28.27 10.14 -9.33
CA PRO A 40 -27.00 9.83 -9.98
C PRO A 40 -25.79 10.49 -9.30
N PHE A 41 -24.63 9.86 -9.39
CA PHE A 41 -23.36 10.39 -8.89
C PHE A 41 -22.59 11.13 -9.99
N ALA A 42 -22.06 12.31 -9.67
CA ALA A 42 -21.22 13.08 -10.58
C ALA A 42 -19.83 12.46 -10.83
N GLY A 43 -19.37 11.57 -9.93
CA GLY A 43 -18.03 10.98 -9.97
C GLY A 43 -17.87 9.87 -8.94
N VAL A 44 -16.79 9.10 -9.02
CA VAL A 44 -16.48 8.02 -8.07
C VAL A 44 -16.26 8.57 -6.66
N LYS A 45 -15.79 9.82 -6.51
CA LYS A 45 -15.71 10.48 -5.20
C LYS A 45 -17.08 10.67 -4.55
N ALA A 46 -18.10 11.05 -5.34
CA ALA A 46 -19.46 11.23 -4.85
C ALA A 46 -20.09 9.89 -4.45
N LEU A 47 -19.89 8.85 -5.27
CA LEU A 47 -20.30 7.47 -4.95
C LEU A 47 -19.65 6.99 -3.64
N PHE A 48 -18.34 7.12 -3.51
CA PHE A 48 -17.61 6.71 -2.30
C PHE A 48 -18.06 7.50 -1.07
N SER A 49 -18.29 8.80 -1.21
CA SER A 49 -18.83 9.64 -0.13
C SER A 49 -20.20 9.16 0.35
N ALA A 50 -21.11 8.82 -0.57
CA ALA A 50 -22.42 8.26 -0.22
C ALA A 50 -22.31 6.91 0.51
N MET A 51 -21.37 6.05 0.11
CA MET A 51 -21.09 4.79 0.81
C MET A 51 -20.54 5.02 2.23
N LYS A 52 -19.61 5.96 2.41
CA LYS A 52 -19.10 6.34 3.74
C LYS A 52 -20.22 6.86 4.64
N ILE A 53 -21.08 7.74 4.12
CA ILE A 53 -22.24 8.25 4.85
C ILE A 53 -23.18 7.11 5.27
N ALA A 54 -23.38 6.10 4.41
CA ALA A 54 -24.19 4.93 4.75
C ALA A 54 -23.62 4.14 5.93
N VAL A 55 -22.28 4.00 6.02
CA VAL A 55 -21.56 3.39 7.14
C VAL A 55 -21.68 4.25 8.40
N ASP A 56 -21.36 5.54 8.31
CA ASP A 56 -21.33 6.46 9.45
C ASP A 56 -22.71 6.61 10.12
N ARG A 57 -23.78 6.62 9.32
CA ARG A 57 -25.17 6.71 9.80
C ARG A 57 -25.75 5.36 10.23
N ALA A 58 -25.04 4.26 10.08
CA ALA A 58 -25.55 2.95 10.49
C ALA A 58 -25.58 2.81 12.03
N PRO A 59 -26.60 2.13 12.57
CA PRO A 59 -26.61 1.72 13.98
C PRO A 59 -25.31 1.01 14.37
N SER A 60 -24.91 1.15 15.63
CA SER A 60 -23.68 0.55 16.16
C SER A 60 -23.59 -0.96 15.89
N GLU A 61 -24.71 -1.66 15.98
CA GLU A 61 -24.79 -3.11 15.71
C GLU A 61 -24.42 -3.47 14.27
N LEU A 62 -24.90 -2.70 13.28
CA LEU A 62 -24.54 -2.92 11.87
C LEU A 62 -23.07 -2.58 11.59
N ARG A 63 -22.54 -1.53 12.25
CA ARG A 63 -21.11 -1.19 12.15
C ARG A 63 -20.23 -2.29 12.75
N LEU A 64 -20.62 -2.84 13.90
CA LEU A 64 -19.91 -3.97 14.51
C LEU A 64 -20.03 -5.24 13.66
N ALA A 65 -21.20 -5.51 13.08
CA ALA A 65 -21.39 -6.63 12.16
C ALA A 65 -20.50 -6.50 10.92
N LEU A 66 -20.39 -5.30 10.35
CA LEU A 66 -19.46 -5.00 9.24
C LEU A 66 -18.02 -5.32 9.65
N ILE A 67 -17.56 -4.90 10.83
CA ILE A 67 -16.21 -5.21 11.33
C ILE A 67 -16.03 -6.73 11.49
N LYS A 68 -16.99 -7.42 12.12
CA LYS A 68 -16.91 -8.86 12.36
C LYS A 68 -17.01 -9.71 11.09
N ALA A 69 -17.60 -9.18 10.02
CA ALA A 69 -17.65 -9.84 8.72
C ALA A 69 -16.30 -9.86 7.99
N HIS A 70 -15.33 -9.02 8.40
CA HIS A 70 -14.01 -9.01 7.79
C HIS A 70 -13.18 -10.21 8.28
N PRO A 71 -12.50 -10.92 7.37
CA PRO A 71 -11.63 -12.01 7.75
C PRO A 71 -10.44 -11.50 8.56
N ASP A 72 -9.93 -12.37 9.42
CA ASP A 72 -8.71 -12.13 10.15
C ASP A 72 -7.50 -12.05 9.20
N LEU A 73 -6.56 -11.21 9.61
CA LEU A 73 -5.28 -11.11 8.94
C LEU A 73 -4.41 -12.34 9.21
N ALA A 74 -3.82 -12.93 8.17
CA ALA A 74 -2.85 -14.02 8.24
C ALA A 74 -3.32 -15.32 8.92
N ASN A 75 -4.62 -15.48 9.21
CA ASN A 75 -5.14 -16.70 9.83
C ASN A 75 -5.13 -17.87 8.84
N LYS A 76 -4.41 -18.96 9.17
CA LYS A 76 -4.28 -20.15 8.33
C LYS A 76 -5.62 -20.85 8.10
N THR A 77 -6.47 -20.91 9.13
CA THR A 77 -7.76 -21.59 9.08
C THR A 77 -8.73 -20.90 8.14
N GLN A 78 -8.80 -19.56 8.17
CA GLN A 78 -9.66 -18.81 7.26
C GLN A 78 -9.17 -18.84 5.81
N ARG A 79 -7.84 -18.90 5.59
CA ARG A 79 -7.28 -19.12 4.25
C ARG A 79 -7.64 -20.50 3.70
N ALA A 80 -7.58 -21.54 4.53
CA ALA A 80 -8.03 -22.88 4.17
C ALA A 80 -9.54 -22.97 3.94
N ALA A 81 -10.34 -22.15 4.65
CA ALA A 81 -11.80 -22.10 4.52
C ALA A 81 -12.32 -21.32 3.30
N GLY A 82 -11.44 -20.66 2.54
CA GLY A 82 -11.78 -19.89 1.35
C GLY A 82 -12.12 -18.42 1.67
N LEU A 83 -11.13 -17.54 1.50
CA LEU A 83 -11.36 -16.08 1.48
C LEU A 83 -12.02 -15.67 0.15
N THR A 84 -12.70 -14.52 0.13
CA THR A 84 -13.10 -13.89 -1.14
C THR A 84 -11.86 -13.59 -2.00
N ALA A 85 -12.06 -13.52 -3.32
CA ALA A 85 -10.97 -13.28 -4.25
C ALA A 85 -10.25 -11.94 -3.94
N GLU A 86 -11.00 -10.93 -3.54
CA GLU A 86 -10.53 -9.61 -3.13
C GLU A 86 -9.68 -9.70 -1.86
N SER A 87 -10.20 -10.33 -0.80
CA SER A 87 -9.47 -10.49 0.46
C SER A 87 -8.19 -11.31 0.30
N ASN A 88 -8.22 -12.36 -0.53
CA ASN A 88 -7.05 -13.17 -0.85
C ASN A 88 -5.99 -12.36 -1.61
N ALA A 89 -6.38 -11.62 -2.65
CA ALA A 89 -5.48 -10.75 -3.40
C ALA A 89 -4.88 -9.64 -2.54
N GLU A 90 -5.66 -9.09 -1.60
CA GLU A 90 -5.20 -8.08 -0.64
C GLU A 90 -4.11 -8.64 0.29
N GLN A 91 -4.36 -9.77 0.97
CA GLN A 91 -3.39 -10.35 1.89
C GLN A 91 -2.12 -10.86 1.18
N ASN A 92 -2.24 -11.40 -0.03
CA ASN A 92 -1.08 -11.89 -0.80
C ASN A 92 -0.21 -10.73 -1.31
N SER A 93 -0.77 -9.54 -1.53
CA SER A 93 -0.01 -8.38 -2.03
C SER A 93 1.15 -7.96 -1.10
N VAL A 94 1.02 -8.25 0.19
CA VAL A 94 2.02 -7.98 1.24
C VAL A 94 2.75 -9.23 1.71
N GLY A 95 2.57 -10.37 1.03
CA GLY A 95 3.30 -11.60 1.32
C GLY A 95 2.89 -12.31 2.61
N LEU A 96 1.66 -12.09 3.11
CA LEU A 96 1.16 -12.79 4.30
C LEU A 96 0.96 -14.29 4.06
N ASP A 97 0.93 -14.73 2.79
CA ASP A 97 0.99 -16.13 2.34
C ASP A 97 2.34 -16.80 2.55
N ARG A 98 3.41 -16.04 2.79
CA ARG A 98 4.80 -16.54 2.84
C ARG A 98 5.54 -16.03 4.08
N LEU A 99 4.82 -15.94 5.20
CA LEU A 99 5.41 -15.56 6.48
C LEU A 99 6.42 -16.61 6.93
N SER A 100 7.55 -16.15 7.49
CA SER A 100 8.41 -17.02 8.29
C SER A 100 7.67 -17.48 9.55
N ASP A 101 8.18 -18.51 10.23
CA ASP A 101 7.58 -18.97 11.49
C ASP A 101 7.55 -17.86 12.54
N ALA A 102 8.63 -17.08 12.66
CA ALA A 102 8.71 -15.94 13.58
C ALA A 102 7.69 -14.84 13.26
N GLU A 103 7.48 -14.54 11.97
CA GLU A 103 6.46 -13.59 11.54
C GLU A 103 5.05 -14.14 11.84
N TYR A 104 4.80 -15.40 11.51
CA TYR A 104 3.51 -16.05 11.76
C TYR A 104 3.14 -16.02 13.25
N GLU A 105 4.07 -16.39 14.13
CA GLU A 105 3.85 -16.32 15.57
C GLU A 105 3.59 -14.89 16.06
N ALA A 106 4.26 -13.89 15.50
CA ALA A 106 4.03 -12.49 15.85
C ALA A 106 2.60 -12.04 15.47
N PHE A 107 2.14 -12.38 14.26
CA PHE A 107 0.78 -12.09 13.82
C PHE A 107 -0.28 -12.84 14.64
N GLU A 108 -0.07 -14.12 14.95
CA GLU A 108 -0.98 -14.89 15.81
C GLU A 108 -1.09 -14.29 17.21
N ARG A 109 0.04 -13.95 17.85
CA ARG A 109 0.04 -13.27 19.16
C ARG A 109 -0.72 -11.94 19.11
N ALA A 110 -0.46 -11.12 18.09
CA ALA A 110 -1.11 -9.82 17.94
C ALA A 110 -2.63 -9.95 17.72
N ASN A 111 -3.04 -10.86 16.83
CA ASN A 111 -4.45 -11.15 16.56
C ASN A 111 -5.19 -11.64 17.82
N ASN A 112 -4.59 -12.56 18.57
CA ASN A 112 -5.18 -13.11 19.79
C ASN A 112 -5.33 -12.04 20.86
N ALA A 113 -4.29 -11.24 21.11
CA ALA A 113 -4.34 -10.14 22.07
C ALA A 113 -5.42 -9.11 21.69
N TYR A 114 -5.51 -8.74 20.42
CA TYR A 114 -6.51 -7.79 19.93
C TYR A 114 -7.94 -8.33 20.09
N ARG A 115 -8.19 -9.59 19.68
CA ARG A 115 -9.51 -10.23 19.85
C ARG A 115 -9.91 -10.35 21.31
N SER A 116 -8.99 -10.79 22.18
CA SER A 116 -9.27 -10.91 23.61
C SER A 116 -9.67 -9.58 24.24
N LYS A 117 -9.09 -8.46 23.78
CA LYS A 117 -9.40 -7.12 24.30
C LYS A 117 -10.70 -6.55 23.71
N PHE A 118 -10.88 -6.62 22.40
CA PHE A 118 -11.92 -5.85 21.71
C PHE A 118 -13.13 -6.69 21.26
N GLY A 119 -13.00 -8.01 21.18
CA GLY A 119 -14.09 -8.91 20.77
C GLY A 119 -14.44 -8.86 19.28
N PHE A 120 -13.58 -8.28 18.44
CA PHE A 120 -13.69 -8.22 16.99
C PHE A 120 -12.29 -8.29 16.33
N PRO A 121 -12.18 -8.67 15.05
CA PRO A 121 -10.88 -8.82 14.39
C PRO A 121 -10.14 -7.48 14.26
N TYR A 122 -8.81 -7.55 14.25
CA TYR A 122 -7.99 -6.41 13.83
C TYR A 122 -8.13 -6.20 12.33
N ILE A 123 -8.46 -4.97 11.94
CA ILE A 123 -8.60 -4.59 10.53
C ILE A 123 -7.56 -3.54 10.19
N VAL A 124 -6.88 -3.76 9.07
CA VAL A 124 -5.99 -2.80 8.43
C VAL A 124 -6.04 -2.97 6.91
N CYS A 125 -5.96 -1.86 6.18
CA CYS A 125 -5.81 -1.84 4.75
C CYS A 125 -4.40 -2.27 4.36
N VAL A 126 -4.21 -3.58 4.24
CA VAL A 126 -2.89 -4.21 4.02
C VAL A 126 -2.13 -3.64 2.83
N ARG A 127 -2.81 -3.24 1.75
CA ARG A 127 -2.17 -2.66 0.56
C ARG A 127 -1.42 -1.34 0.83
N ARG A 128 -1.67 -0.71 1.98
CA ARG A 128 -1.00 0.51 2.45
C ARG A 128 0.14 0.23 3.43
N GLN A 129 0.42 -1.03 3.74
CA GLN A 129 1.28 -1.44 4.85
C GLN A 129 2.30 -2.49 4.41
N THR A 130 3.45 -2.51 5.08
CA THR A 130 4.40 -3.62 5.07
C THR A 130 4.09 -4.56 6.24
N ARG A 131 4.65 -5.78 6.24
CA ARG A 131 4.48 -6.72 7.38
C ARG A 131 4.94 -6.10 8.70
N ASP A 132 6.10 -5.46 8.68
CA ASP A 132 6.68 -4.73 9.81
C ASP A 132 5.78 -3.59 10.29
N SER A 133 5.19 -2.81 9.36
CA SER A 133 4.36 -1.68 9.76
C SER A 133 3.02 -2.12 10.33
N ILE A 134 2.46 -3.26 9.90
CA ILE A 134 1.27 -3.85 10.49
C ILE A 134 1.54 -4.25 11.94
N LEU A 135 2.62 -4.99 12.22
CA LEU A 135 2.96 -5.39 13.59
C LEU A 135 3.18 -4.17 14.50
N ARG A 136 3.83 -3.12 13.99
CA ARG A 136 3.98 -1.86 14.73
C ARG A 136 2.66 -1.13 14.93
N ASP A 137 1.73 -1.24 13.98
CA ASP A 137 0.40 -0.65 14.08
C ASP A 137 -0.47 -1.37 15.11
N PHE A 138 -0.40 -2.69 15.17
CA PHE A 138 -0.97 -3.49 16.24
C PHE A 138 -0.52 -3.00 17.62
N GLU A 139 0.79 -2.86 17.83
CA GLU A 139 1.36 -2.39 19.12
C GLU A 139 0.86 -0.99 19.50
N ARG A 140 0.71 -0.08 18.53
CA ARG A 140 0.18 1.27 18.78
C ARG A 140 -1.31 1.27 19.11
N ARG A 141 -2.08 0.35 18.51
CA ARG A 141 -3.54 0.30 18.65
C ARG A 141 -4.02 -0.53 19.83
N LEU A 142 -3.25 -1.53 20.26
CA LEU A 142 -3.62 -2.39 21.37
C LEU A 142 -3.92 -1.63 22.68
N PRO A 143 -3.24 -0.51 23.02
CA PRO A 143 -3.58 0.30 24.20
C PRO A 143 -4.91 1.05 24.12
N ASN A 144 -5.46 1.29 22.92
CA ASN A 144 -6.66 2.12 22.73
C ASN A 144 -7.92 1.55 23.41
N ASP A 145 -8.94 2.39 23.57
CA ASP A 145 -10.27 1.98 24.01
C ASP A 145 -11.11 1.41 22.86
N ALA A 146 -12.18 0.68 23.19
CA ALA A 146 -13.01 -0.01 22.21
C ALA A 146 -13.76 0.93 21.23
N LYS A 147 -14.11 2.15 21.66
CA LYS A 147 -14.79 3.13 20.80
C LYS A 147 -13.81 3.66 19.75
N THR A 148 -12.59 3.97 20.18
CA THR A 148 -11.50 4.39 19.30
C THR A 148 -11.19 3.30 18.28
N GLU A 149 -11.03 2.04 18.71
CA GLU A 149 -10.73 0.93 17.78
C GLU A 149 -11.88 0.58 16.84
N MET A 150 -13.13 0.73 17.27
CA MET A 150 -14.26 0.57 16.36
C MET A 150 -14.21 1.63 15.26
N GLN A 151 -13.92 2.89 15.61
CA GLN A 151 -13.78 3.97 14.64
C GLN A 151 -12.59 3.73 13.69
N THR A 152 -11.42 3.38 14.22
CA THR A 152 -10.24 3.07 13.42
C THR A 152 -10.47 1.89 12.47
N SER A 153 -11.16 0.85 12.94
CA SER A 153 -11.50 -0.32 12.10
C SER A 153 -12.41 0.08 10.93
N LEU A 154 -13.42 0.93 11.16
CA LEU A 154 -14.30 1.43 10.09
C LEU A 154 -13.53 2.30 9.09
N GLU A 155 -12.56 3.10 9.54
CA GLU A 155 -11.69 3.87 8.64
C GLU A 155 -10.81 2.97 7.77
N GLU A 156 -10.25 1.90 8.35
CA GLU A 156 -9.49 0.88 7.61
C GLU A 156 -10.36 0.15 6.58
N ILE A 157 -11.60 -0.20 6.94
CA ILE A 157 -12.58 -0.76 5.99
C ILE A 157 -12.87 0.24 4.86
N CYS A 158 -13.05 1.52 5.17
CA CYS A 158 -13.26 2.53 4.14
C CYS A 158 -12.04 2.67 3.20
N ARG A 159 -10.81 2.54 3.71
CA ARG A 159 -9.58 2.54 2.90
C ARG A 159 -9.53 1.33 1.96
N ILE A 160 -9.91 0.14 2.45
CA ILE A 160 -10.05 -1.07 1.63
C ILE A 160 -11.10 -0.85 0.53
N ALA A 161 -12.29 -0.38 0.91
CA ALA A 161 -13.38 -0.10 -0.02
C ALA A 161 -12.99 0.92 -1.09
N ALA A 162 -12.23 1.96 -0.74
CA ALA A 162 -11.74 2.95 -1.69
C ALA A 162 -10.85 2.31 -2.78
N LEU A 163 -9.92 1.43 -2.38
CA LEU A 163 -9.06 0.71 -3.33
C LEU A 163 -9.85 -0.25 -4.22
N ARG A 164 -10.84 -0.97 -3.65
CA ARG A 164 -11.71 -1.86 -4.42
C ARG A 164 -12.55 -1.08 -5.42
N LEU A 165 -13.09 0.07 -5.01
CA LEU A 165 -13.91 0.91 -5.87
C LEU A 165 -13.10 1.52 -7.02
N ASP A 166 -11.90 2.03 -6.74
CA ASP A 166 -10.96 2.55 -7.75
C ASP A 166 -10.56 1.47 -8.77
N GLN A 167 -10.46 0.21 -8.35
CA GLN A 167 -10.17 -0.92 -9.23
C GLN A 167 -11.37 -1.37 -10.06
N SER A 168 -12.58 -1.32 -9.51
CA SER A 168 -13.77 -1.89 -10.14
C SER A 168 -14.60 -0.88 -10.93
N VAL A 169 -14.47 0.42 -10.68
CA VAL A 169 -15.32 1.47 -11.27
C VAL A 169 -14.48 2.47 -12.07
N ALA A 170 -14.80 2.61 -13.35
CA ALA A 170 -14.26 3.64 -14.21
C ALA A 170 -15.08 4.93 -14.08
N SER A 171 -14.40 6.04 -13.82
CA SER A 171 -14.99 7.38 -13.73
C SER A 171 -14.00 8.44 -14.23
N GLU A 172 -14.50 9.63 -14.54
CA GLU A 172 -13.66 10.76 -14.97
C GLU A 172 -12.77 11.29 -13.84
N ASP A 173 -13.28 11.30 -12.61
CA ASP A 173 -12.49 11.58 -11.41
C ASP A 173 -11.91 10.29 -10.81
N LYS A 174 -10.88 10.44 -9.97
CA LYS A 174 -10.21 9.32 -9.31
C LYS A 174 -10.18 9.49 -7.80
N LEU A 175 -10.22 8.39 -7.08
CA LEU A 175 -9.96 8.40 -5.64
C LEU A 175 -8.46 8.60 -5.40
N ASN A 176 -8.11 9.35 -4.36
CA ASN A 176 -6.72 9.51 -3.96
C ASN A 176 -6.27 8.29 -3.15
N VAL A 177 -5.95 7.20 -3.86
CA VAL A 177 -5.54 5.91 -3.27
C VAL A 177 -4.23 5.38 -3.88
N HIS A 178 -3.49 6.25 -4.58
CA HIS A 178 -2.26 5.91 -5.28
C HIS A 178 -1.14 6.78 -4.72
N GLY A 179 0.04 6.19 -4.54
CA GLY A 179 1.25 6.93 -4.23
C GLY A 179 2.30 6.74 -5.31
N ARG A 180 3.43 7.42 -5.13
CA ARG A 180 4.56 7.32 -6.05
C ARG A 180 5.87 7.36 -5.30
N LEU A 181 6.73 6.38 -5.55
CA LEU A 181 8.14 6.41 -5.14
C LEU A 181 9.00 6.51 -6.40
N SER A 182 9.86 7.52 -6.47
CA SER A 182 10.77 7.75 -7.59
C SER A 182 12.17 8.07 -7.11
N THR A 183 13.15 7.90 -8.00
CA THR A 183 14.55 8.28 -7.78
C THR A 183 15.10 9.00 -9.00
N HIS A 184 16.23 9.67 -8.81
CA HIS A 184 17.02 10.34 -9.83
C HIS A 184 18.47 10.35 -9.35
N VAL A 185 19.40 9.99 -10.24
CA VAL A 185 20.82 9.97 -9.92
C VAL A 185 21.53 11.05 -10.74
N LEU A 186 22.19 11.96 -10.05
CA LEU A 186 22.98 13.04 -10.65
C LEU A 186 24.46 12.81 -10.35
N ASP A 187 25.27 12.69 -11.39
CA ASP A 187 26.72 12.73 -11.27
C ASP A 187 27.17 14.18 -11.14
N THR A 188 27.55 14.58 -9.92
CA THR A 188 28.00 15.94 -9.62
C THR A 188 29.50 16.14 -9.87
N HIS A 189 30.24 15.07 -10.18
CA HIS A 189 31.62 15.18 -10.67
C HIS A 189 31.62 15.54 -12.16
N GLY A 190 30.86 14.80 -12.96
CA GLY A 190 30.70 15.05 -14.40
C GLY A 190 29.69 16.15 -14.75
N GLY A 191 28.84 16.55 -13.81
CA GLY A 191 27.81 17.58 -14.00
C GLY A 191 26.61 17.15 -14.84
N ASN A 192 26.33 15.84 -14.92
CA ASN A 192 25.32 15.27 -15.81
C ASN A 192 24.41 14.25 -15.08
N PRO A 193 23.19 13.98 -15.59
CA PRO A 193 22.41 12.85 -15.12
C PRO A 193 23.17 11.52 -15.29
N ALA A 194 23.15 10.67 -14.26
CA ALA A 194 23.92 9.44 -14.25
C ALA A 194 23.14 8.30 -14.90
N ALA A 195 23.24 8.17 -16.22
CA ALA A 195 22.65 7.09 -16.99
C ALA A 195 23.41 5.76 -16.83
N GLY A 196 22.68 4.64 -16.75
CA GLY A 196 23.25 3.30 -16.65
C GLY A 196 23.55 2.79 -15.22
N ILE A 197 23.13 3.53 -14.19
CA ILE A 197 23.28 3.12 -12.78
C ILE A 197 22.28 2.00 -12.48
N ALA A 198 22.78 0.86 -12.02
CA ALA A 198 21.92 -0.20 -11.49
C ALA A 198 21.30 0.26 -10.17
N VAL A 199 19.98 0.10 -10.04
CA VAL A 199 19.19 0.48 -8.86
C VAL A 199 18.37 -0.71 -8.38
N GLU A 200 18.49 -1.05 -7.11
CA GLU A 200 17.63 -2.03 -6.44
C GLU A 200 16.86 -1.34 -5.30
N LEU A 201 15.53 -1.50 -5.28
CA LEU A 201 14.70 -1.10 -4.14
C LEU A 201 14.32 -2.34 -3.34
N THR A 202 14.62 -2.32 -2.04
CA THR A 202 14.32 -3.40 -1.10
C THR A 202 13.47 -2.90 0.06
N GLU A 203 12.38 -3.61 0.36
CA GLU A 203 11.58 -3.45 1.58
C GLU A 203 12.28 -4.20 2.72
N LEU A 204 12.64 -3.48 3.77
CA LEU A 204 13.37 -4.04 4.91
C LEU A 204 12.41 -4.69 5.90
N SER A 205 12.78 -5.87 6.41
CA SER A 205 12.06 -6.58 7.47
C SER A 205 12.86 -6.64 8.76
N ALA A 206 12.17 -6.60 9.91
CA ALA A 206 12.76 -6.76 11.24
C ALA A 206 12.82 -8.23 11.69
N LEU A 207 11.79 -9.02 11.35
CA LEU A 207 11.62 -10.40 11.83
C LEU A 207 11.84 -11.45 10.75
N GLY A 208 11.62 -11.08 9.49
CA GLY A 208 11.75 -11.95 8.34
C GLY A 208 12.86 -11.52 7.40
N MET A 209 12.83 -12.05 6.19
CA MET A 209 13.72 -11.63 5.13
C MET A 209 13.22 -10.32 4.49
N SER A 210 14.15 -9.42 4.23
CA SER A 210 13.90 -8.25 3.37
C SER A 210 13.48 -8.71 1.97
N ARG A 211 12.59 -7.94 1.34
CA ARG A 211 11.99 -8.27 0.05
C ARG A 211 12.43 -7.27 -1.01
N VAL A 212 13.04 -7.77 -2.09
CA VAL A 212 13.30 -6.94 -3.28
C VAL A 212 11.97 -6.54 -3.89
N VAL A 213 11.73 -5.24 -4.00
CA VAL A 213 10.53 -4.66 -4.61
C VAL A 213 10.70 -4.54 -6.11
N THR A 214 11.85 -4.00 -6.56
CA THR A 214 12.18 -3.86 -7.97
C THR A 214 13.68 -3.71 -8.20
N ARG A 215 14.12 -4.08 -9.40
CA ARG A 215 15.46 -3.83 -9.94
C ARG A 215 15.31 -3.12 -11.27
N THR A 216 16.08 -2.07 -11.47
CA THR A 216 16.02 -1.25 -12.67
C THR A 216 17.37 -0.57 -12.93
N VAL A 217 17.45 0.18 -14.01
CA VAL A 217 18.64 0.94 -14.42
C VAL A 217 18.20 2.35 -14.75
N THR A 218 19.03 3.34 -14.43
CA THR A 218 18.74 4.74 -14.79
C THR A 218 18.85 4.95 -16.31
N ASN A 219 17.90 5.69 -16.86
CA ASN A 219 17.84 6.12 -18.26
C ASN A 219 18.74 7.33 -18.51
N TRP A 220 18.65 7.91 -19.71
CA TRP A 220 19.48 9.03 -20.15
C TRP A 220 19.33 10.30 -19.30
N ASP A 221 18.20 10.48 -18.61
CA ASP A 221 17.94 11.59 -17.67
C ASP A 221 18.28 11.19 -16.22
N GLY A 222 19.04 10.11 -16.01
CA GLY A 222 19.42 9.64 -14.66
C GLY A 222 18.24 9.13 -13.82
N ARG A 223 17.05 8.98 -14.41
CA ARG A 223 15.80 8.55 -13.77
C ARG A 223 15.49 7.10 -14.14
N THR A 224 14.46 6.53 -13.54
CA THR A 224 13.91 5.24 -13.97
C THR A 224 12.75 5.49 -14.94
N ASP A 225 12.60 4.66 -15.98
CA ASP A 225 11.53 4.85 -16.99
C ASP A 225 10.13 4.76 -16.40
N GLN A 226 9.98 3.97 -15.34
CA GLN A 226 8.79 3.91 -14.51
C GLN A 226 9.13 4.28 -13.08
N PRO A 227 8.17 4.81 -12.29
CA PRO A 227 8.36 4.95 -10.85
C PRO A 227 8.75 3.61 -10.22
N LEU A 228 9.59 3.63 -9.18
CA LEU A 228 9.97 2.42 -8.44
C LEU A 228 8.75 1.74 -7.80
N ILE A 229 7.80 2.55 -7.35
CA ILE A 229 6.43 2.15 -7.00
C ILE A 229 5.47 3.20 -7.58
N GLY A 230 4.43 2.77 -8.29
CA GLY A 230 3.37 3.63 -8.81
C GLY A 230 2.11 2.84 -9.13
N GLY A 231 0.98 3.54 -9.34
CA GLY A 231 -0.32 2.91 -9.66
C GLY A 231 -0.98 2.17 -8.49
N ARG A 232 -0.44 2.34 -7.28
CA ARG A 232 -0.91 1.77 -6.01
C ARG A 232 -0.36 2.59 -4.84
N PRO A 233 -0.85 2.42 -3.61
CA PRO A 233 -0.21 3.01 -2.44
C PRO A 233 1.25 2.55 -2.30
N VAL A 234 2.12 3.43 -1.81
CA VAL A 234 3.48 3.08 -1.35
C VAL A 234 3.38 2.55 0.08
N PRO A 235 3.63 1.26 0.35
CA PRO A 235 3.36 0.72 1.67
C PRO A 235 4.20 1.39 2.76
N ILE A 236 3.59 1.75 3.88
CA ILE A 236 4.29 2.31 5.06
C ILE A 236 5.32 1.29 5.53
N GLY A 237 6.57 1.73 5.68
CA GLY A 237 7.65 0.80 5.99
C GLY A 237 9.04 1.42 5.87
N ARG A 238 10.05 0.58 6.02
CA ARG A 238 11.46 0.94 5.83
C ARG A 238 11.96 0.34 4.52
N TYR A 239 12.72 1.10 3.78
CA TYR A 239 13.23 0.71 2.47
C TYR A 239 14.72 1.02 2.38
N GLU A 240 15.39 0.34 1.47
CA GLU A 240 16.76 0.59 1.05
C GLU A 240 16.81 0.71 -0.47
N LEU A 241 17.44 1.76 -0.97
CA LEU A 241 17.87 1.86 -2.37
C LEU A 241 19.35 1.54 -2.44
N THR A 242 19.73 0.58 -3.27
CA THR A 242 21.14 0.28 -3.54
C THR A 242 21.50 0.73 -4.94
N PHE A 243 22.49 1.62 -5.05
CA PHE A 243 22.99 2.17 -6.31
C PHE A 243 24.37 1.60 -6.62
N GLY A 244 24.53 0.95 -7.78
CA GLY A 244 25.83 0.45 -8.25
C GLY A 244 26.60 1.54 -9.00
N VAL A 245 27.37 2.36 -8.27
CA VAL A 245 28.07 3.53 -8.81
C VAL A 245 29.50 3.24 -9.27
N GLY A 246 30.15 2.21 -8.71
CA GLY A 246 31.54 1.88 -9.05
C GLY A 246 31.72 1.55 -10.53
N LYS A 247 30.84 0.67 -11.06
CA LYS A 247 30.82 0.34 -12.50
C LYS A 247 30.64 1.59 -13.37
N TYR A 248 29.76 2.51 -12.98
CA TYR A 248 29.47 3.73 -13.75
C TYR A 248 30.68 4.65 -13.89
N PHE A 249 31.44 4.85 -12.80
CA PHE A 249 32.63 5.70 -12.83
C PHE A 249 33.82 4.99 -13.49
N ALA A 250 33.94 3.66 -13.33
CA ALA A 250 34.95 2.86 -14.02
C ALA A 250 34.79 2.92 -15.55
N GLU A 251 33.57 2.77 -16.07
CA GLU A 251 33.27 2.88 -17.51
C GLU A 251 33.58 4.27 -18.09
N ARG A 252 33.62 5.30 -17.23
CA ARG A 252 33.96 6.68 -17.59
C ARG A 252 35.43 7.03 -17.35
N GLN A 253 36.24 6.05 -16.97
CA GLN A 253 37.69 6.21 -16.72
C GLN A 253 38.00 7.29 -15.68
N VAL A 254 37.11 7.51 -14.71
CA VAL A 254 37.39 8.41 -13.60
C VAL A 254 38.39 7.74 -12.67
N ALA A 255 39.47 8.44 -12.33
CA ALA A 255 40.53 7.90 -11.48
C ALA A 255 40.00 7.64 -10.06
N THR A 256 39.79 6.38 -9.70
CA THR A 256 39.29 5.92 -8.39
C THR A 256 40.40 5.17 -7.64
N SER A 257 40.24 4.97 -6.33
CA SER A 257 41.07 4.02 -5.57
C SER A 257 40.76 2.58 -5.98
N ASP A 258 41.67 1.64 -5.68
CA ASP A 258 41.42 0.21 -5.80
C ASP A 258 41.52 -0.46 -4.40
N PRO A 259 40.38 -0.84 -3.78
CA PRO A 259 39.01 -0.76 -4.29
C PRO A 259 38.45 0.69 -4.32
N PRO A 260 37.40 0.98 -5.13
CA PRO A 260 36.77 2.30 -5.17
C PRO A 260 36.21 2.71 -3.81
N PHE A 261 36.38 3.98 -3.44
CA PHE A 261 35.83 4.50 -2.18
C PHE A 261 34.30 4.38 -2.11
N LEU A 262 33.60 4.62 -3.23
CA LEU A 262 32.17 4.32 -3.40
C LEU A 262 31.99 3.35 -4.57
N ASP A 263 31.53 2.13 -4.27
CA ASP A 263 31.16 1.12 -5.27
C ASP A 263 29.64 0.87 -5.28
N GLN A 264 29.10 0.43 -4.14
CA GLN A 264 27.66 0.32 -3.93
C GLN A 264 27.23 1.25 -2.79
N ILE A 265 26.22 2.08 -3.05
CA ILE A 265 25.69 3.02 -2.05
C ILE A 265 24.31 2.53 -1.59
N PRO A 266 24.19 1.99 -0.36
CA PRO A 266 22.90 1.74 0.26
C PRO A 266 22.34 3.02 0.88
N LEU A 267 21.08 3.32 0.59
CA LEU A 267 20.36 4.49 1.10
C LEU A 267 19.06 4.03 1.76
N ARG A 268 19.03 4.10 3.09
CA ARG A 268 17.85 3.72 3.89
C ARG A 268 16.94 4.90 4.15
N PHE A 269 15.64 4.70 3.97
CA PHE A 269 14.61 5.69 4.25
C PHE A 269 13.30 5.02 4.70
N SER A 270 12.36 5.82 5.20
CA SER A 270 11.05 5.34 5.64
C SER A 270 9.93 6.04 4.86
N VAL A 271 8.85 5.30 4.62
CA VAL A 271 7.61 5.81 4.04
C VAL A 271 6.54 5.84 5.13
N SER A 272 5.86 6.98 5.27
CA SER A 272 4.76 7.18 6.22
C SER A 272 3.43 7.57 5.57
N GLU A 273 3.46 8.02 4.30
CA GLU A 273 2.30 8.54 3.57
C GLU A 273 2.08 7.68 2.30
N PRO A 274 1.18 6.69 2.33
CA PRO A 274 1.02 5.75 1.23
C PRO A 274 0.55 6.37 -0.09
N GLU A 275 -0.28 7.40 -0.01
CA GLU A 275 -0.81 8.14 -1.16
C GLU A 275 0.06 9.35 -1.55
N GLY A 276 1.21 9.54 -0.88
CA GLY A 276 2.11 10.65 -1.14
C GLY A 276 3.00 10.43 -2.36
N HIS A 277 3.62 11.53 -2.81
CA HIS A 277 4.72 11.50 -3.77
C HIS A 277 6.04 11.62 -3.02
N LEU A 278 6.87 10.59 -3.13
CA LEU A 278 8.17 10.53 -2.51
C LEU A 278 9.24 10.44 -3.58
N HIS A 279 10.14 11.43 -3.58
CA HIS A 279 11.31 11.44 -4.43
C HIS A 279 12.57 11.31 -3.57
N VAL A 280 13.37 10.27 -3.82
CA VAL A 280 14.63 10.01 -3.10
C VAL A 280 15.78 9.99 -4.12
N PRO A 281 16.39 11.16 -4.40
CA PRO A 281 17.49 11.25 -5.35
C PRO A 281 18.83 10.89 -4.72
N LEU A 282 19.81 10.62 -5.58
CA LEU A 282 21.21 10.46 -5.23
C LEU A 282 22.03 11.50 -6.00
N LEU A 283 22.70 12.40 -5.28
CA LEU A 283 23.75 13.24 -5.84
C LEU A 283 25.06 12.57 -5.51
N VAL A 284 25.86 12.23 -6.51
CA VAL A 284 27.04 11.40 -6.32
C VAL A 284 28.24 11.96 -7.08
N THR A 285 29.36 12.03 -6.39
CA THR A 285 30.69 12.02 -6.99
C THR A 285 31.30 10.65 -6.72
N PRO A 286 32.44 10.33 -7.34
CA PRO A 286 33.13 9.12 -6.98
C PRO A 286 33.49 9.02 -5.48
N TRP A 287 33.72 10.16 -4.77
CA TRP A 287 34.21 10.17 -3.38
C TRP A 287 33.17 10.63 -2.34
N SER A 288 32.00 11.07 -2.76
CA SER A 288 30.97 11.60 -1.86
C SER A 288 29.58 11.41 -2.44
N TYR A 289 28.58 11.33 -1.57
CA TYR A 289 27.20 11.35 -2.00
C TYR A 289 26.31 12.10 -1.01
N ALA A 290 25.17 12.56 -1.50
CA ALA A 290 24.13 13.18 -0.70
C ALA A 290 22.73 12.77 -1.19
N THR A 291 21.76 12.84 -0.30
CA THR A 291 20.34 12.62 -0.58
C THR A 291 19.47 13.54 0.27
N TYR A 292 18.19 13.63 -0.07
CA TYR A 292 17.18 14.37 0.67
C TYR A 292 15.78 13.80 0.39
N ARG A 293 14.79 14.20 1.19
CA ARG A 293 13.36 13.90 0.91
C ARG A 293 12.81 14.95 -0.07
N GLY A 294 12.62 14.57 -1.32
CA GLY A 294 11.91 15.37 -2.32
C GLY A 294 10.43 15.04 -2.41
N SER A 295 9.66 15.94 -3.03
CA SER A 295 8.22 15.84 -3.32
C SER A 295 7.97 15.69 -4.82
#